data_AF-A0A382W825-F1
#
_entry.id   AF-A0A382W825-F1
#
_cell.length_a   1.000
_cell.length_b   1.000
_cell.length_c   1.000
_cell.angle_alpha   90.00
_cell.angle_beta   90.00
_cell.angle_gamma   90.00
#
_symmetry.space_group_name_H-M   'P 1'
#
loop_
_entity.id
_entity.type
_entity.pdbx_description
1 polymer ?
#
loop_
_entity_poly.entity_id
_entity_poly.type
_entity_poly.pdbx_seq_one_letter_code
_entity_poly.pdbx_strand_id
1 'polypeptide(L)'
;NGTLRDAFAYLVKILGSLGQLQLMKSDPDMPDEAVTADYCLKELCIIGDRKTVTDRFHALHDEVGGFGTLLMIAHDWDDEAKWRASMRTLATDIVPKLP
;
A
#
# COMPACT_ATOMS: atom_id res chain seq x y z
N ASN A 1 7.19 -13.04 1.35
CA ASN A 1 7.78 -12.96 2.71
C ASN A 1 8.45 -11.63 2.90
N GLY A 2 8.14 -10.96 4.00
CA GLY A 2 8.63 -9.64 4.37
C GLY A 2 7.72 -9.05 5.45
N THR A 3 8.27 -8.20 6.33
CA THR A 3 7.57 -7.68 7.52
C THR A 3 6.27 -6.95 7.19
N LEU A 4 6.20 -6.26 6.05
CA LEU A 4 4.99 -5.59 5.57
C LEU A 4 3.83 -6.59 5.37
N ARG A 5 4.11 -7.75 4.74
CA ARG A 5 3.10 -8.78 4.53
C ARG A 5 2.62 -9.36 5.86
N ASP A 6 3.55 -9.59 6.79
CA ASP A 6 3.24 -10.16 8.10
C ASP A 6 2.40 -9.18 8.94
N ALA A 7 2.66 -7.87 8.82
CA ALA A 7 1.81 -6.83 9.41
C ALA A 7 0.38 -6.86 8.87
N PHE A 8 0.19 -7.02 7.56
CA PHE A 8 -1.15 -7.19 6.99
C PHE A 8 -1.81 -8.52 7.40
N ALA A 9 -1.07 -9.62 7.48
CA ALA A 9 -1.60 -10.89 7.96
C ALA A 9 -2.07 -10.78 9.41
N TYR A 10 -1.31 -10.08 10.26
CA TYR A 10 -1.70 -9.76 11.62
C TYR A 10 -2.96 -8.89 11.66
N LEU A 11 -3.01 -7.83 10.85
CA LEU A 11 -4.15 -6.90 10.83
C LEU A 11 -5.44 -7.57 10.34
N VAL A 12 -5.37 -8.42 9.30
CA VAL A 12 -6.49 -9.25 8.84
C VAL A 12 -7.01 -10.13 9.98
N LYS A 13 -6.13 -10.78 10.74
CA LYS A 13 -6.53 -11.62 11.88
C LYS A 13 -7.24 -10.80 12.97
N ILE A 14 -6.69 -9.63 13.32
CA ILE A 14 -7.28 -8.76 14.35
C ILE A 14 -8.65 -8.24 13.90
N LEU A 15 -8.75 -7.65 12.71
CA LEU A 15 -10.02 -7.11 12.21
C LEU A 15 -11.04 -8.23 11.98
N GLY A 16 -10.61 -9.41 11.53
CA GLY A 16 -11.46 -10.60 11.45
C GLY A 16 -12.06 -10.98 12.80
N SER A 17 -11.25 -11.01 13.85
CA SER A 17 -11.75 -11.31 15.21
C SER A 17 -12.73 -10.27 15.77
N LEU A 18 -12.70 -9.05 15.22
CA LEU A 18 -13.59 -7.95 15.60
C LEU A 18 -14.81 -7.82 14.67
N GLY A 19 -14.94 -8.66 13.64
CA GLY A 19 -15.98 -8.51 12.61
C GLY A 19 -15.86 -7.21 11.81
N GLN A 20 -14.62 -6.77 11.54
CA GLN A 20 -14.30 -5.49 10.90
C GLN A 20 -13.58 -5.61 9.54
N LEU A 21 -13.64 -6.79 8.89
CA LEU A 21 -12.97 -6.99 7.60
C LEU A 21 -13.51 -6.14 6.46
N GLN A 22 -14.75 -5.63 6.57
CA GLN A 22 -15.33 -4.69 5.61
C GLN A 22 -14.48 -3.42 5.40
N LEU A 23 -13.66 -3.03 6.39
CA LEU A 23 -12.77 -1.87 6.29
C LEU A 23 -11.63 -2.08 5.28
N MET A 24 -11.34 -3.33 4.91
CA MET A 24 -10.26 -3.69 3.99
C MET A 24 -10.76 -4.01 2.58
N LYS A 25 -12.07 -4.14 2.38
CA LYS A 25 -12.65 -4.58 1.11
C LYS A 25 -12.82 -3.40 0.16
N SER A 26 -12.33 -3.57 -1.06
CA SER A 26 -12.64 -2.68 -2.19
C SER A 26 -14.06 -2.89 -2.73
N ASP A 27 -14.60 -4.11 -2.58
CA ASP A 27 -15.97 -4.47 -2.93
C ASP A 27 -16.73 -4.93 -1.67
N PRO A 28 -17.82 -4.25 -1.27
CA PRO A 28 -18.64 -4.63 -0.13
C PRO A 28 -19.15 -6.08 -0.16
N ASP A 29 -19.38 -6.65 -1.35
CA ASP A 29 -19.95 -7.99 -1.54
C ASP A 29 -18.88 -9.11 -1.54
N MET A 30 -17.60 -8.74 -1.47
CA MET A 30 -16.49 -9.70 -1.41
C MET A 30 -16.58 -10.57 -0.14
N PRO A 31 -16.37 -11.90 -0.21
CA PRO A 31 -16.38 -12.76 0.98
C PRO A 31 -15.19 -12.47 1.90
N ASP A 32 -15.39 -12.61 3.21
CA ASP A 32 -14.36 -12.35 4.23
C ASP A 32 -13.11 -13.21 4.04
N GLU A 33 -13.28 -14.46 3.60
CA GLU A 33 -12.18 -15.41 3.37
C GLU A 33 -11.24 -14.96 2.24
N ALA A 34 -11.71 -14.10 1.34
CA ALA A 34 -10.88 -13.56 0.27
C ALA A 34 -10.02 -12.39 0.74
N VAL A 35 -10.27 -11.83 1.94
CA VAL A 35 -9.45 -10.78 2.54
C VAL A 35 -8.17 -11.40 3.11
N THR A 36 -7.17 -11.54 2.23
CA THR A 36 -5.85 -12.06 2.58
C THR A 36 -4.81 -10.95 2.66
N ALA A 37 -3.66 -11.22 3.30
CA ALA A 37 -2.55 -10.26 3.31
C ALA A 37 -2.10 -9.88 1.89
N ASP A 38 -2.07 -10.85 0.96
CA ASP A 38 -1.65 -10.62 -0.42
C ASP A 38 -2.69 -9.79 -1.19
N TYR A 39 -3.98 -9.97 -0.92
CA TYR A 39 -5.05 -9.08 -1.39
C TYR A 39 -4.84 -7.64 -0.88
N CYS A 40 -4.62 -7.47 0.43
CA CYS A 40 -4.42 -6.14 1.03
C CYS A 40 -3.19 -5.44 0.45
N LEU A 41 -2.07 -6.14 0.24
CA LEU A 41 -0.87 -5.56 -0.39
C LEU A 41 -1.14 -5.11 -1.84
N LYS A 42 -1.98 -5.84 -2.57
CA LYS A 42 -2.32 -5.52 -3.95
C LYS A 42 -3.23 -4.29 -4.04
N GLU A 43 -4.31 -4.31 -3.27
CA GLU A 43 -5.39 -3.31 -3.37
C GLU A 43 -5.12 -2.06 -2.54
N LEU A 44 -4.52 -2.20 -1.35
CA LEU A 44 -4.38 -1.10 -0.38
C LEU A 44 -3.00 -0.44 -0.38
N CYS A 45 -2.03 -0.99 -1.12
CA CYS A 45 -0.67 -0.45 -1.18
C CYS A 45 -0.22 -0.18 -2.61
N ILE A 46 0.53 0.91 -2.81
CA ILE A 46 1.22 1.20 -4.07
C ILE A 46 2.62 0.59 -4.01
N ILE A 47 2.76 -0.61 -4.55
CA ILE A 47 4.00 -1.41 -4.56
C ILE A 47 4.29 -1.83 -6.00
N GLY A 48 5.57 -1.78 -6.39
CA GLY A 48 6.01 -2.24 -7.69
C GLY A 48 7.39 -1.70 -8.06
N ASP A 49 7.72 -1.81 -9.35
CA ASP A 49 8.85 -1.10 -9.92
C ASP A 49 8.55 0.41 -10.06
N ARG A 50 9.58 1.19 -10.45
CA ARG A 50 9.45 2.64 -10.58
C ARG A 50 8.32 3.06 -11.52
N LYS A 51 8.14 2.35 -12.64
CA LYS A 51 7.10 2.66 -13.62
C LYS A 51 5.72 2.43 -13.03
N THR A 52 5.49 1.24 -12.47
CA THR A 52 4.22 0.83 -11.86
C THR A 52 3.80 1.78 -10.75
N VAL A 53 4.75 2.15 -9.86
CA VAL A 53 4.47 3.08 -8.76
C VAL A 53 4.15 4.48 -9.28
N THR A 54 4.87 4.98 -10.29
CA THR A 54 4.59 6.29 -10.90
C THR A 54 3.20 6.31 -11.53
N ASP A 55 2.87 5.30 -12.35
CA ASP A 55 1.57 5.21 -13.04
C ASP A 55 0.41 5.14 -12.03
N ARG A 56 0.58 4.38 -10.93
CA ARG A 56 -0.44 4.29 -9.87
C ARG A 56 -0.62 5.60 -9.11
N PHE A 57 0.44 6.37 -8.88
CA PHE A 57 0.30 7.70 -8.28
C PHE A 57 -0.34 8.70 -9.22
N HIS A 58 -0.04 8.66 -10.52
CA HIS A 58 -0.74 9.47 -11.52
C HIS A 58 -2.23 9.15 -11.56
N ALA A 59 -2.59 7.86 -11.62
CA ALA A 59 -3.97 7.42 -11.57
C ALA A 59 -4.68 7.89 -10.30
N LEU A 60 -4.05 7.73 -9.12
CA LEU A 60 -4.60 8.20 -7.86
C LEU A 60 -4.78 9.72 -7.84
N HIS A 61 -3.78 10.46 -8.33
CA HIS A 61 -3.81 11.92 -8.39
C HIS A 61 -4.98 12.40 -9.26
N ASP A 62 -5.18 11.79 -10.43
CA ASP A 62 -6.29 12.10 -11.33
C ASP A 62 -7.65 11.73 -10.72
N GLU A 63 -7.74 10.57 -10.06
CA GLU A 63 -8.98 10.07 -9.45
C GLU A 63 -9.48 10.97 -8.31
N VAL A 64 -8.57 11.46 -7.46
CA VAL A 64 -8.93 12.28 -6.28
C VAL A 64 -8.94 13.78 -6.54
N GLY A 65 -8.56 14.23 -7.75
CA GLY A 65 -8.44 15.65 -8.09
C GLY A 65 -7.17 16.33 -7.56
N GLY A 66 -6.17 15.53 -7.22
CA GLY A 66 -4.83 15.95 -6.80
C GLY A 66 -4.59 16.01 -5.29
N PHE A 67 -3.32 16.10 -4.91
CA PHE A 67 -2.89 16.23 -3.51
C PHE A 67 -1.56 17.00 -3.39
N GLY A 68 -1.38 17.76 -2.31
CA GLY A 68 -0.18 18.58 -2.12
C GLY A 68 1.02 17.83 -1.52
N THR A 69 0.78 16.80 -0.71
CA THR A 69 1.83 16.08 0.01
C THR A 69 1.56 14.59 0.00
N LEU A 70 2.54 13.80 -0.42
CA LEU A 70 2.54 12.36 -0.25
C LEU A 70 3.18 11.98 1.09
N LEU A 71 2.43 11.36 1.99
CA LEU A 71 2.94 10.80 3.24
C LEU A 71 3.19 9.30 3.09
N MET A 72 4.46 8.89 3.08
CA MET A 72 4.82 7.48 3.08
C MET A 72 4.69 6.90 4.49
N ILE A 73 3.88 5.85 4.64
CA ILE A 73 3.74 5.12 5.90
C ILE A 73 4.98 4.25 6.09
N ALA A 74 5.67 4.45 7.22
CA ALA A 74 6.78 3.61 7.61
C ALA A 74 6.28 2.29 8.22
N HIS A 75 6.93 1.19 7.86
CA HIS A 75 6.72 -0.13 8.44
C HIS A 75 8.02 -0.62 9.06
N ASP A 76 7.96 -1.71 9.83
CA ASP A 76 9.16 -2.36 10.36
C ASP A 76 10.09 -2.77 9.22
N TRP A 77 11.33 -2.29 9.23
CA TRP A 77 12.28 -2.55 8.16
C TRP A 77 12.95 -3.91 8.35
N ASP A 78 12.56 -4.88 7.54
CA ASP A 78 13.26 -6.16 7.40
C ASP A 78 14.60 -6.02 6.66
N ASP A 79 14.68 -5.10 5.70
CA ASP A 79 15.89 -4.74 4.97
C ASP A 79 16.03 -3.22 4.89
N GLU A 80 16.74 -2.65 5.86
CA GLU A 80 16.94 -1.19 5.97
C GLU A 80 17.48 -0.57 4.68
N ALA A 81 18.40 -1.24 3.99
CA ALA A 81 18.98 -0.70 2.76
C ALA A 81 17.93 -0.58 1.65
N LYS A 82 17.07 -1.60 1.49
CA LYS A 82 15.96 -1.55 0.53
C LYS A 82 14.93 -0.48 0.89
N TRP A 83 14.54 -0.37 2.16
CA TRP A 83 13.57 0.64 2.59
C TRP A 83 14.08 2.07 2.38
N ARG A 84 15.36 2.33 2.70
CA ARG A 84 16.01 3.62 2.41
C ARG A 84 16.11 3.90 0.92
N ALA A 85 16.43 2.91 0.10
CA ALA A 85 16.46 3.05 -1.35
C ALA A 85 15.05 3.33 -1.93
N SER A 86 14.02 2.68 -1.40
CA SER A 86 12.61 2.91 -1.76
C SER A 86 12.18 4.35 -1.44
N MET A 87 12.41 4.82 -0.21
CA MET A 87 12.13 6.21 0.19
C MET A 87 12.86 7.22 -0.67
N ARG A 88 14.15 6.97 -0.97
CA ARG A 88 14.95 7.86 -1.84
C ARG A 88 14.36 7.91 -3.24
N THR A 89 14.09 6.75 -3.84
CA THR A 89 13.51 6.64 -5.18
C THR A 89 12.16 7.36 -5.26
N LEU A 90 11.31 7.19 -4.24
CA LEU A 90 10.03 7.88 -4.15
C LEU A 90 10.24 9.41 -4.14
N ALA A 91 11.11 9.91 -3.27
CA ALA A 91 11.35 11.34 -3.10
C ALA A 91 12.06 12.01 -4.29
N THR A 92 13.00 11.34 -4.95
CA THR A 92 13.84 11.96 -5.99
C THR A 92 13.35 11.68 -7.41
N ASP A 93 12.74 10.52 -7.65
CA ASP A 93 12.50 10.04 -9.01
C ASP A 93 11.01 9.97 -9.38
N ILE A 94 10.12 9.90 -8.39
CA ILE A 94 8.68 9.69 -8.58
C ILE A 94 7.89 10.94 -8.21
N VAL A 95 7.96 11.38 -6.95
CA VAL A 95 7.19 12.55 -6.45
C VAL A 95 7.39 13.81 -7.31
N PRO A 96 8.62 14.17 -7.75
CA PRO A 96 8.82 15.36 -8.60
C PRO A 96 8.19 15.28 -10.00
N LYS A 97 7.70 14.10 -10.40
CA LYS A 97 7.03 13.87 -11.70
C LYS A 97 5.52 13.72 -11.56
N LEU A 98 4.98 13.84 -10.34
CA LEU A 98 3.54 13.92 -10.16
C LEU A 98 3.03 15.28 -10.66
N PRO A 99 1.77 15.37 -11.12
CA PRO A 99 1.19 16.59 -11.68
C PRO A 99 1.13 17.76 -10.70
#